data_AF-A0A1F8QSN7-F1
#
_entry.id   AF-A0A1F8QSN7-F1
#
_cell.length_a   1.000
_cell.length_b   1.000
_cell.length_c   1.000
_cell.angle_alpha   90.00
_cell.angle_beta   90.00
_cell.angle_gamma   90.00
#
_symmetry.space_group_name_H-M   'P 1'
#
loop_
_entity.id
_entity.type
_entity.pdbx_description
1 polymer ?
#
loop_
_entity_poly.entity_id
_entity_poly.type
_entity_poly.pdbx_seq_one_letter_code
_entity_poly.pdbx_strand_id
1 'polypeptide(L)' 'MPTVLTLGPYRFFFGSLDYGEPPHIHVRREKMVAKFWLDPIALQTAGGFNRTELNKIAGLVNENQKLFLERWYEFFSH' A
#
# COMPACT_ATOMS: atom_id res chain seq x y z
N MET A 1 -6.46 9.80 -6.70
CA MET A 1 -6.06 8.64 -5.87
C MET A 1 -6.85 8.65 -4.57
N PRO A 2 -7.88 7.81 -4.44
CA PRO A 2 -8.59 7.66 -3.19
C PRO A 2 -7.62 7.16 -2.11
N THR A 3 -7.66 7.80 -0.95
CA THR A 3 -6.89 7.36 0.21
C THR A 3 -7.68 6.29 0.91
N VAL A 4 -7.07 5.13 1.10
CA VAL A 4 -7.71 3.98 1.73
C VAL A 4 -7.63 4.11 3.25
N LEU A 5 -6.45 4.49 3.74
CA LEU A 5 -6.18 4.60 5.16
C LEU A 5 -5.03 5.59 5.40
N THR A 6 -5.05 6.27 6.54
CA THR A 6 -3.92 7.08 7.01
C THR A 6 -3.60 6.64 8.44
N LEU A 7 -2.35 6.23 8.68
CA LEU A 7 -1.87 5.83 10.00
C LEU A 7 -0.62 6.64 10.34
N GLY A 8 -0.75 7.56 11.29
CA GLY A 8 0.32 8.47 11.66
C GLY A 8 0.84 9.25 10.44
N PRO A 9 2.14 9.19 10.11
CA PRO A 9 2.72 9.91 8.96
C PRO A 9 2.54 9.18 7.62
N TYR A 10 1.94 7.99 7.60
CA TYR A 10 1.84 7.15 6.40
C TYR A 10 0.44 7.23 5.79
N ARG A 11 0.39 7.55 4.51
CA ARG A 11 -0.83 7.58 3.71
C ARG A 11 -0.86 6.39 2.76
N PHE A 12 -1.88 5.55 2.88
CA PHE A 12 -2.13 4.38 2.04
C PHE A 12 -3.15 4.72 0.95
N PHE A 13 -2.83 4.45 -0.31
CA PHE A 13 -3.69 4.80 -1.45
C PHE A 13 -3.50 3.84 -2.63
N PHE A 14 -4.50 3.80 -3.51
CA PHE A 14 -4.44 3.13 -4.80
C PHE A 14 -4.25 4.15 -5.93
N GLY A 15 -3.50 3.77 -6.96
CA GLY A 15 -3.40 4.50 -8.20
C GLY A 15 -4.53 4.16 -9.15
N SER A 16 -5.01 5.19 -9.83
CA SER A 16 -6.07 5.05 -10.83
C SER A 16 -5.61 4.31 -12.10
N LEU A 17 -4.30 4.10 -12.25
CA LEU A 17 -3.67 3.42 -13.39
C LEU A 17 -3.27 1.97 -13.07
N ASP A 18 -3.53 1.49 -11.85
CA ASP A 18 -3.11 0.16 -11.41
C ASP A 18 -4.07 -0.96 -11.89
N TYR A 19 -4.96 -0.65 -12.84
CA TYR A 19 -5.90 -1.59 -13.42
C TYR A 19 -5.15 -2.70 -14.18
N GLY A 20 -5.35 -3.95 -13.78
CA GLY A 20 -4.70 -5.13 -14.38
C GLY A 20 -3.43 -5.59 -13.67
N GLU A 21 -2.96 -4.90 -12.62
CA GLU A 21 -1.90 -5.41 -11.75
C GLU A 21 -2.49 -6.28 -10.62
N PRO A 22 -1.69 -7.17 -10.00
CA PRO A 22 -2.08 -7.86 -8.78
C PRO A 22 -2.38 -6.89 -7.63
N PRO A 23 -3.13 -7.30 -6.59
CA PRO A 23 -3.49 -6.44 -5.47
C PRO A 23 -2.27 -5.86 -4.75
N HIS A 24 -2.21 -4.52 -4.67
CA HIS A 24 -1.11 -3.81 -4.03
C HIS A 24 -1.55 -2.48 -3.42
N ILE A 25 -0.70 -1.91 -2.58
CA ILE A 25 -0.93 -0.64 -1.91
C ILE A 25 0.29 0.26 -2.02
N HIS A 26 0.06 1.55 -2.28
CA HIS A 26 1.09 2.58 -2.21
C HIS A 26 1.09 3.23 -0.83
N VAL A 27 2.27 3.47 -0.28
CA VAL A 27 2.47 4.10 1.02
C VAL A 27 3.32 5.35 0.84
N ARG A 28 2.74 6.52 1.07
CA ARG A 28 3.44 7.80 0.96
C ARG A 28 3.71 8.41 2.33
N ARG A 29 4.93 8.94 2.49
CA ARG A 29 5.33 9.86 3.56
C ARG A 29 6.12 11.00 2.94
N GLU A 30 5.60 12.22 3.01
CA GLU A 30 6.24 13.42 2.45
C GLU A 30 6.56 13.28 0.94
N LYS A 31 7.84 13.13 0.59
CA LYS A 31 8.35 12.90 -0.78
C LYS A 31 8.66 11.43 -1.09
N MET A 32 8.55 10.53 -0.10
CA MET A 32 8.84 9.10 -0.22
C MET A 32 7.57 8.32 -0.54
N VAL A 33 7.66 7.32 -1.41
CA VAL A 33 6.52 6.48 -1.83
C VAL A 33 6.94 5.03 -2.01
N ALA A 34 6.55 4.16 -1.07
CA ALA A 34 6.75 2.73 -1.18
C ALA A 34 5.56 2.05 -1.86
N LYS A 35 5.79 0.87 -2.44
CA LYS A 35 4.77 -0.01 -3.03
C LYS A 35 4.91 -1.41 -2.44
N PHE A 36 3.80 -1.97 -1.97
CA PHE A 36 3.71 -3.31 -1.38
C PHE A 36 2.63 -4.13 -2.06
N TRP A 37 2.95 -5.37 -2.42
CA TRP A 37 1.96 -6.38 -2.78
C TRP A 37 1.14 -6.77 -1.56
N LEU A 38 -0.11 -7.18 -1.79
CA LEU A 38 -1.02 -7.65 -0.74
C LEU A 38 -1.21 -9.17 -0.80
N ASP A 39 -0.81 -9.84 -1.87
CA ASP A 39 -0.90 -11.30 -2.02
C ASP A 39 0.27 -11.87 -2.86
N PRO A 40 1.30 -12.47 -2.23
CA PRO A 40 1.63 -12.37 -0.80
C PRO A 40 2.14 -10.96 -0.44
N ILE A 41 2.13 -10.61 0.86
CA ILE A 41 2.64 -9.31 1.31
C ILE A 41 4.15 -9.24 1.07
N ALA A 42 4.55 -8.42 0.12
CA ALA A 42 5.95 -8.26 -0.27
C ALA A 42 6.25 -6.82 -0.68
N LEU A 43 7.42 -6.34 -0.30
CA LEU A 43 7.92 -5.05 -0.76
C LEU A 43 8.28 -5.12 -2.25
N GLN A 44 7.68 -4.27 -3.06
CA GLN A 44 8.06 -4.11 -4.47
C GLN A 44 9.02 -2.93 -4.66
N THR A 45 8.76 -1.81 -3.99
CA THR A 45 9.58 -0.60 -4.13
C THR A 45 9.67 0.14 -2.82
N ALA A 46 10.90 0.42 -2.38
CA ALA A 46 11.19 1.12 -1.14
C ALA A 46 10.99 2.64 -1.22
N GLY A 47 11.16 3.25 -2.39
CA GLY A 47 10.82 4.67 -2.63
C GLY A 47 11.39 5.70 -1.66
N GLY A 48 12.60 5.46 -1.16
CA GLY A 48 13.32 6.36 -0.26
C GLY A 48 13.23 6.00 1.23
N PHE A 49 12.38 5.05 1.62
CA PHE A 49 12.30 4.60 3.00
C PHE A 49 13.52 3.74 3.39
N ASN A 50 13.98 3.90 4.63
CA ASN A 50 15.00 3.02 5.21
C ASN A 50 14.39 1.67 5.64
N ARG A 51 15.26 0.67 5.87
CA ARG A 51 14.84 -0.70 6.23
C ARG A 51 13.98 -0.76 7.50
N THR A 52 14.27 0.06 8.51
CA THR A 52 13.51 0.08 9.77
C THR A 52 12.08 0.59 9.54
N GLU A 53 11.91 1.64 8.73
CA GLU A 53 10.59 2.14 8.36
C GLU A 53 9.85 1.16 7.46
N LEU A 54 10.52 0.54 6.49
CA LEU A 54 9.90 -0.47 5.64
C LEU A 54 9.36 -1.64 6.47
N ASN A 55 10.08 -2.10 7.49
CA ASN A 55 9.59 -3.12 8.41
C ASN A 55 8.35 -2.66 9.20
N LYS A 56 8.33 -1.40 9.65
CA LYS A 56 7.15 -0.83 10.32
C LYS A 56 5.95 -0.76 9.37
N ILE A 57 6.17 -0.26 8.15
CA ILE A 57 5.14 -0.17 7.12
C ILE A 57 4.63 -1.56 6.76
N ALA A 58 5.51 -2.56 6.59
CA ALA A 58 5.14 -3.94 6.34
C ALA A 58 4.27 -4.51 7.46
N GLY A 59 4.57 -4.20 8.73
CA GLY A 59 3.72 -4.54 9.86
C GLY A 59 2.32 -3.95 9.73
N LEU A 60 2.22 -2.64 9.45
CA LEU A 60 0.94 -1.95 9.25
C LEU A 60 0.16 -2.52 8.06
N VAL A 61 0.86 -2.86 6.96
CA VAL A 61 0.27 -3.49 5.78
C VAL A 61 -0.27 -4.86 6.12
N ASN A 62 0.46 -5.65 6.91
CA ASN A 62 0.02 -6.97 7.35
C ASN A 62 -1.20 -6.91 8.28
N GLU A 63 -1.21 -6.00 9.25
CA GLU A 63 -2.35 -5.81 10.15
C GLU A 63 -3.62 -5.37 9.41
N ASN A 64 -3.46 -4.62 8.31
CA ASN A 64 -4.58 -4.08 7.52
C ASN A 64 -4.75 -4.80 6.16
N GLN A 65 -4.10 -5.94 5.95
CA GLN A 65 -4.07 -6.62 4.64
C GLN A 65 -5.47 -6.91 4.12
N LYS A 66 -6.33 -7.46 5.00
CA LYS A 66 -7.72 -7.80 4.65
C LYS A 66 -8.49 -6.57 4.19
N LEU A 67 -8.39 -5.47 4.93
CA LEU A 67 -9.03 -4.20 4.57
C LEU A 67 -8.55 -3.69 3.20
N PHE A 68 -7.25 -3.77 2.94
CA PHE A 68 -6.69 -3.32 1.67
C PHE A 68 -7.11 -4.21 0.49
N LEU A 69 -7.16 -5.53 0.68
CA LEU A 69 -7.68 -6.46 -0.32
C LEU A 69 -9.16 -6.21 -0.62
N GLU A 70 -9.99 -6.07 0.42
CA GLU A 70 -11.42 -5.75 0.26
C GLU A 70 -11.60 -4.47 -0.56
N ARG A 71 -10.89 -3.40 -0.20
CA ARG A 71 -10.96 -2.11 -0.92
C ARG A 71 -10.40 -2.17 -2.33
N TRP A 72 -9.40 -3.02 -2.57
CA TRP A 72 -8.85 -3.25 -3.90
C TRP A 72 -9.92 -3.88 -4.80
N TYR A 73 -10.55 -4.97 -4.35
CA TYR A 73 -11.61 -5.61 -5.13
C TYR A 73 -12.83 -4.71 -5.30
N GLU A 74 -13.25 -3.96 -4.28
CA GLU A 74 -14.33 -2.97 -4.42
C GLU A 74 -14.02 -1.90 -5.48
N PHE A 75 -12.76 -1.48 -5.61
CA PHE A 75 -12.35 -0.42 -6.54
C PHE A 75 -12.11 -0.91 -7.98
N PHE A 76 -11.60 -2.13 -8.16
CA PHE A 76 -11.20 -2.69 -9.45
C PHE A 76 -12.16 -3.76 -10.01
N SER A 77 -13.20 -4.18 -9.28
CA SER A 77 -14.18 -5.18 -9.73
C SER A 77 -15.30 -4.62 -10.64
N HIS A 78 -15.02 -3.55 -11.40
CA HIS A 78 -15.95 -2.97 -12.37
C HIS A 78 -15.39 -2.96 -13.79
#